data_AF-A0A9P6P5R8-F1
#
_entry.id   AF-A0A9P6P5R8-F1
#
_cell.length_a   1.000
_cell.length_b   1.000
_cell.length_c   1.000
_cell.angle_alpha   90.00
_cell.angle_beta   90.00
_cell.angle_gamma   90.00
#
_symmetry.space_group_name_H-M   'P 1'
#
loop_
_entity.id
_entity.type
_entity.pdbx_description
1 polymer ?
#
loop_
_entity_poly.entity_id
_entity_poly.type
_entity_poly.pdbx_seq_one_letter_code
_entity_poly.pdbx_strand_id
1 'polypeptide(L)'
;MLVANVTVTDVKSDLELENTCLVNQSDIRTSSLKRKEPDTDDTDQYGPDACNQAKRLQTDKSIYARSRINMDEALWDVMGELAGESRMTGIIPQLEPHFTSFKKRSNTMAAYLCSPYTDYVTSGFVDIGWDCGYRNCQMLMSFLQRQREDGDYILKHVGDVAGLQQILEKAWGEGFDPEGARQLKHHVYKTKKWIGTTEVYSMLVYLGVRCSILDFHHATGPKNRHDTLFDWIQSYFEGASVTTSNGCAKDVAHMTDRPPLYLQYPGHSITVIGIELLKDKRRNLIIFDPQQRMLRSYRSKPLDQPGDDSDLTSSVEDEDEYDSSQSGSPSSSTSTKRNGGGSEISSSGGLATRLLAGWRNKSPLSTYFQRPFRVDEKAIARNKQYQLLILGEVLDKRPQGGDLSWNKEKGYLLNEEERELMKTVTSMGAS
;
A
#
# COMPACT_ATOMS: atom_id res chain seq x y z
N MET A 1 -4.94 8.00 -22.07
CA MET A 1 -5.21 8.37 -20.67
C MET A 1 -4.73 9.81 -20.53
N LEU A 2 -5.66 10.76 -20.45
CA LEU A 2 -5.32 12.14 -20.10
C LEU A 2 -4.94 12.09 -18.63
N VAL A 3 -3.73 12.55 -18.32
CA VAL A 3 -3.36 12.94 -16.95
C VAL A 3 -4.41 13.97 -16.57
N ALA A 4 -5.22 13.69 -15.55
CA ALA A 4 -6.16 14.68 -15.04
C ALA A 4 -5.36 15.92 -14.66
N ASN A 5 -5.71 17.08 -15.21
CA ASN A 5 -5.12 18.35 -14.80
C ASN A 5 -5.53 18.60 -13.35
N VAL A 6 -4.67 18.23 -12.42
CA VAL A 6 -4.82 18.61 -11.02
C VAL A 6 -4.47 20.10 -10.93
N THR A 7 -5.34 20.89 -10.31
CA THR A 7 -5.11 22.31 -10.07
C THR A 7 -3.92 22.47 -9.12
N VAL A 8 -2.78 22.88 -9.67
CA VAL A 8 -1.63 23.40 -8.91
C VAL A 8 -1.97 24.81 -8.48
N THR A 9 -2.20 25.04 -7.19
CA THR A 9 -2.41 26.40 -6.66
C THR A 9 -1.07 27.04 -6.36
N ASP A 10 -0.70 28.05 -7.16
CA ASP A 10 0.46 28.92 -6.96
C ASP A 10 -0.03 30.18 -6.22
N VAL A 11 0.29 30.32 -4.94
CA VAL A 11 -0.17 31.46 -4.12
C VAL A 11 0.78 32.64 -4.32
N LYS A 12 0.42 33.55 -5.23
CA LYS A 12 0.98 34.90 -5.27
C LYS A 12 0.06 35.84 -4.49
N SER A 13 0.58 36.34 -3.37
CA SER A 13 0.03 37.45 -2.59
C SER A 13 0.30 38.77 -3.31
N ASP A 14 -0.75 39.53 -3.61
CA ASP A 14 -0.62 40.95 -3.96
C ASP A 14 -1.90 41.73 -3.55
N LEU A 15 -1.64 42.93 -3.03
CA LEU A 15 -2.51 44.11 -2.86
C LEU A 15 -3.17 44.39 -1.50
N GLU A 16 -2.36 45.07 -0.68
CA GLU A 16 -2.58 46.37 -0.03
C GLU A 16 -3.94 47.09 -0.14
N LEU A 17 -4.39 47.54 1.05
CA LEU A 17 -4.91 48.86 1.43
C LEU A 17 -6.00 49.52 0.58
N GLU A 18 -7.20 49.66 1.17
CA GLU A 18 -7.88 50.96 1.22
C GLU A 18 -8.78 51.09 2.46
N ASN A 19 -8.82 52.30 2.99
CA ASN A 19 -9.28 52.69 4.32
C ASN A 19 -10.63 53.44 4.24
N THR A 20 -11.35 53.46 5.37
CA THR A 20 -12.35 54.47 5.82
C THR A 20 -13.72 54.58 5.12
N CYS A 21 -14.83 54.40 5.86
CA CYS A 21 -15.60 55.49 6.52
C CYS A 21 -16.95 55.05 7.15
N LEU A 22 -17.07 55.41 8.44
CA LEU A 22 -18.20 55.82 9.30
C LEU A 22 -19.70 55.69 8.88
N VAL A 23 -20.46 55.07 9.81
CA VAL A 23 -21.69 55.54 10.51
C VAL A 23 -22.90 56.04 9.70
N ASN A 24 -24.06 55.38 9.86
CA ASN A 24 -25.28 55.99 10.39
C ASN A 24 -26.43 55.00 10.66
N GLN A 25 -27.04 55.15 11.84
CA GLN A 25 -28.33 54.61 12.25
C GLN A 25 -29.48 55.40 11.61
N SER A 26 -30.62 54.75 11.33
CA SER A 26 -31.94 55.12 11.89
C SER A 26 -33.09 54.32 11.24
N ASP A 27 -33.84 53.66 12.12
CA ASP A 27 -35.31 53.56 12.26
C ASP A 27 -36.23 53.51 11.03
N ILE A 28 -37.21 52.58 11.07
CA ILE A 28 -38.66 52.90 11.02
C ILE A 28 -39.54 51.66 11.34
N ARG A 29 -40.30 51.80 12.45
CA ARG A 29 -41.71 51.41 12.74
C ARG A 29 -42.17 49.94 12.83
N THR A 30 -42.28 49.50 14.09
CA THR A 30 -43.46 48.98 14.83
C THR A 30 -44.79 48.66 14.10
N SER A 31 -45.37 47.48 14.38
CA SER A 31 -46.75 47.37 14.92
C SER A 31 -47.03 46.01 15.58
N SER A 32 -47.40 46.09 16.87
CA SER A 32 -47.75 45.04 17.83
C SER A 32 -49.07 44.30 17.55
N LEU A 33 -49.20 43.05 18.03
CA LEU A 33 -50.44 42.56 18.67
C LEU A 33 -50.11 41.47 19.72
N LYS A 34 -50.39 41.76 21.00
CA LYS A 34 -50.35 40.85 22.16
C LYS A 34 -51.61 39.98 22.21
N ARG A 35 -51.50 38.72 22.69
CA ARG A 35 -52.61 38.03 23.36
C ARG A 35 -52.14 37.06 24.45
N LYS A 36 -52.51 37.42 25.69
CA LYS A 36 -52.82 36.64 26.92
C LYS A 36 -52.34 35.18 27.04
N GLU A 37 -51.53 34.94 28.07
CA GLU A 37 -51.35 33.63 28.74
C GLU A 37 -52.47 33.40 29.77
N PRO A 38 -52.88 32.14 30.00
CA PRO A 38 -53.56 31.72 31.22
C PRO A 38 -52.61 31.00 32.19
N ASP A 39 -52.68 31.40 33.47
CA ASP A 39 -52.14 30.65 34.60
C ASP A 39 -52.90 29.33 34.80
N THR A 40 -52.18 28.22 34.93
CA THR A 40 -52.56 27.11 35.81
C THR A 40 -51.31 26.46 36.41
N ASP A 41 -51.42 26.29 37.71
CA ASP A 41 -50.50 25.72 38.68
C ASP A 41 -50.35 24.19 38.55
N ASP A 42 -49.34 23.68 39.25
CA ASP A 42 -49.11 22.31 39.74
C ASP A 42 -48.40 21.22 38.90
N THR A 43 -47.30 20.77 39.52
CA THR A 43 -46.73 19.42 39.65
C THR A 43 -45.73 18.86 38.62
N ASP A 44 -44.50 18.81 39.13
CA ASP A 44 -43.60 17.65 39.22
C ASP A 44 -42.70 17.21 38.05
N GLN A 45 -41.40 17.36 38.36
CA GLN A 45 -40.34 16.35 38.21
C GLN A 45 -40.11 15.76 36.82
N TYR A 46 -39.33 16.46 35.99
CA TYR A 46 -38.19 15.86 35.27
C TYR A 46 -37.21 16.99 34.94
N GLY A 47 -36.04 16.97 35.57
CA GLY A 47 -35.07 18.07 35.54
C GLY A 47 -34.47 18.34 34.14
N PRO A 48 -33.74 19.47 33.98
CA PRO A 48 -33.04 19.85 32.75
C PRO A 48 -31.91 18.88 32.32
N ASP A 49 -31.76 17.76 33.03
CA ASP A 49 -30.70 16.79 32.83
C ASP A 49 -30.90 15.92 31.58
N ALA A 50 -32.11 15.64 31.10
CA ALA A 50 -32.25 14.80 29.90
C ALA A 50 -31.75 15.48 28.61
N CYS A 51 -31.99 16.79 28.47
CA CYS A 51 -31.51 17.58 27.33
C CYS A 51 -30.00 17.87 27.43
N ASN A 52 -29.51 18.11 28.65
CA ASN A 52 -28.08 18.30 28.91
C ASN A 52 -27.28 17.00 28.91
N GLN A 53 -27.91 15.85 29.17
CA GLN A 53 -27.32 14.51 29.07
C GLN A 53 -27.32 14.03 27.63
N ALA A 54 -28.35 14.34 26.83
CA ALA A 54 -28.32 14.15 25.38
C ALA A 54 -27.26 15.04 24.71
N LYS A 55 -27.08 16.29 25.17
CA LYS A 55 -25.97 17.16 24.74
C LYS A 55 -24.61 16.74 25.31
N ARG A 56 -24.54 16.24 26.56
CA ARG A 56 -23.29 15.72 27.17
C ARG A 56 -22.84 14.40 26.56
N LEU A 57 -23.77 13.53 26.17
CA LEU A 57 -23.52 12.31 25.41
C LEU A 57 -23.20 12.61 23.95
N GLN A 58 -23.64 13.75 23.41
CA GLN A 58 -23.21 14.26 22.10
C GLN A 58 -21.89 15.05 22.13
N THR A 59 -21.40 15.48 23.30
CA THR A 59 -20.06 16.06 23.45
C THR A 59 -18.95 15.04 23.67
N ASP A 60 -19.30 13.74 23.71
CA ASP A 60 -18.36 12.63 23.58
C ASP A 60 -18.42 12.04 22.14
N LYS A 61 -18.77 12.89 21.17
CA LYS A 61 -18.63 12.59 19.74
C LYS A 61 -17.16 12.31 19.51
N SER A 62 -16.86 11.07 19.12
CA SER A 62 -15.54 10.68 18.66
C SER A 62 -14.90 11.80 17.84
N ILE A 63 -13.70 12.17 18.24
CA ILE A 63 -12.87 13.21 17.59
C ILE A 63 -12.68 12.86 16.11
N TYR A 64 -12.79 11.60 15.72
CA TYR A 64 -12.50 11.11 14.39
C TYR A 64 -13.73 10.55 13.65
N ALA A 65 -13.83 10.86 12.36
CA ALA A 65 -14.86 10.33 11.47
C ALA A 65 -14.88 8.78 11.47
N ARG A 66 -13.68 8.18 11.65
CA ARG A 66 -13.47 6.73 11.77
C ARG A 66 -14.41 6.06 12.76
N SER A 67 -14.74 6.65 13.92
CA SER A 67 -15.61 5.94 14.87
C SER A 67 -17.04 5.81 14.38
N ARG A 68 -17.58 6.85 13.72
CA ARG A 68 -18.89 6.75 13.07
C ARG A 68 -18.86 5.71 11.94
N ILE A 69 -17.82 5.75 11.12
CA ILE A 69 -17.63 4.84 9.98
C ILE A 69 -17.49 3.39 10.46
N ASN A 70 -16.75 3.14 11.54
CA ASN A 70 -16.66 1.83 12.16
C ASN A 70 -17.99 1.38 12.79
N MET A 71 -18.94 2.25 13.09
CA MET A 71 -20.27 1.83 13.58
C MET A 71 -21.27 1.56 12.44
N ASP A 72 -20.95 1.89 11.19
CA ASP A 72 -21.83 1.70 10.05
C ASP A 72 -21.78 0.26 9.52
N GLU A 73 -22.58 -0.63 10.10
CA GLU A 73 -22.65 -2.05 9.69
C GLU A 73 -22.99 -2.21 8.20
N ALA A 74 -23.91 -1.40 7.68
CA ALA A 74 -24.31 -1.48 6.27
C ALA A 74 -23.16 -1.13 5.31
N LEU A 75 -22.30 -0.19 5.69
CA LEU A 75 -21.09 0.12 4.94
C LEU A 75 -20.13 -1.08 4.89
N TRP A 76 -19.88 -1.69 6.06
CA TRP A 76 -18.94 -2.81 6.17
C TRP A 76 -19.46 -4.11 5.55
N ASP A 77 -20.78 -4.32 5.55
CA ASP A 77 -21.43 -5.42 4.84
C ASP A 77 -21.25 -5.31 3.32
N VAL A 78 -21.32 -4.08 2.79
CA VAL A 78 -21.09 -3.79 1.37
C VAL A 78 -19.60 -3.95 1.01
N MET A 79 -18.71 -3.57 1.93
CA MET A 79 -17.27 -3.70 1.78
C MET A 79 -16.82 -5.13 2.09
N GLY A 80 -17.17 -6.10 1.24
CA GLY A 80 -16.83 -7.51 1.46
C GLY A 80 -15.35 -7.73 1.80
N GLU A 81 -15.04 -8.60 2.76
CA GLU A 81 -13.68 -8.78 3.25
C GLU A 81 -12.79 -9.50 2.21
N LEU A 82 -11.59 -8.96 1.99
CA LEU A 82 -10.58 -9.59 1.15
C LEU A 82 -10.16 -10.92 1.76
N ALA A 83 -10.44 -12.00 1.06
CA ALA A 83 -10.18 -13.35 1.52
C ALA A 83 -8.68 -13.59 1.84
N GLY A 84 -8.41 -14.38 2.89
CA GLY A 84 -7.07 -14.58 3.43
C GLY A 84 -6.10 -15.21 2.42
N GLU A 85 -6.58 -16.10 1.56
CA GLU A 85 -5.81 -16.76 0.49
C GLU A 85 -5.40 -15.81 -0.64
N SER A 86 -6.06 -14.66 -0.75
CA SER A 86 -5.76 -13.63 -1.76
C SER A 86 -4.63 -12.69 -1.33
N ARG A 87 -4.08 -12.85 -0.11
CA ARG A 87 -2.98 -12.04 0.42
C ARG A 87 -1.90 -12.91 1.07
N MET A 88 -0.67 -12.43 1.03
CA MET A 88 0.49 -13.06 1.66
C MET A 88 1.00 -12.15 2.77
N THR A 89 0.94 -12.64 4.01
CA THR A 89 1.34 -11.90 5.21
C THR A 89 2.80 -12.16 5.56
N GLY A 90 3.46 -11.23 6.26
CA GLY A 90 4.81 -11.45 6.80
C GLY A 90 5.93 -11.57 5.76
N ILE A 91 5.72 -11.05 4.53
CA ILE A 91 6.74 -11.10 3.46
C ILE A 91 7.90 -10.15 3.75
N ILE A 92 7.63 -8.95 4.27
CA ILE A 92 8.65 -7.90 4.43
C ILE A 92 9.79 -8.35 5.36
N PRO A 93 9.53 -8.93 6.56
CA PRO A 93 10.58 -9.51 7.39
C PRO A 93 11.45 -10.56 6.68
N GLN A 94 10.86 -11.35 5.77
CA GLN A 94 11.59 -12.38 5.01
C GLN A 94 12.54 -11.79 3.96
N LEU A 95 12.43 -10.49 3.64
CA LEU A 95 13.33 -9.82 2.70
C LEU A 95 14.67 -9.43 3.36
N GLU A 96 14.73 -9.32 4.69
CA GLU A 96 15.93 -8.88 5.42
C GLU A 96 17.22 -9.66 5.05
N PRO A 97 17.22 -11.01 5.00
CA PRO A 97 18.41 -11.80 4.67
C PRO A 97 18.96 -11.51 3.27
N HIS A 98 18.12 -11.03 2.35
CA HIS A 98 18.54 -10.72 0.98
C HIS A 98 19.48 -9.51 0.91
N PHE A 99 19.44 -8.63 1.89
CA PHE A 99 20.36 -7.49 1.98
C PHE A 99 21.62 -7.82 2.80
N THR A 100 21.49 -8.71 3.80
CA THR A 100 22.54 -8.97 4.80
C THR A 100 23.39 -10.23 4.52
N SER A 101 22.82 -11.36 4.09
CA SER A 101 23.53 -12.65 4.03
C SER A 101 24.64 -12.73 2.96
N PHE A 102 24.66 -11.80 2.00
CA PHE A 102 25.68 -11.73 0.96
C PHE A 102 26.90 -10.89 1.35
N LYS A 103 27.33 -10.85 2.62
CA LYS A 103 28.43 -9.94 3.12
C LYS A 103 29.74 -9.95 2.30
N LYS A 104 30.02 -10.97 1.48
CA LYS A 104 31.19 -10.98 0.56
C LYS A 104 30.92 -10.47 -0.86
N ARG A 105 29.66 -10.24 -1.25
CA ARG A 105 29.25 -9.84 -2.62
C ARG A 105 28.12 -8.80 -2.71
N SER A 106 27.50 -8.39 -1.60
CA SER A 106 26.42 -7.39 -1.63
C SER A 106 26.96 -5.98 -1.87
N ASN A 107 26.38 -5.29 -2.86
CA ASN A 107 26.63 -3.87 -3.12
C ASN A 107 25.76 -2.95 -2.24
N THR A 108 24.87 -3.52 -1.42
CA THR A 108 24.01 -2.78 -0.49
C THR A 108 24.86 -2.15 0.62
N MET A 109 24.64 -0.86 0.83
CA MET A 109 25.13 -0.09 1.98
C MET A 109 24.11 -0.14 3.11
N ALA A 110 22.85 0.17 2.80
CA ALA A 110 21.72 0.12 3.71
C ALA A 110 20.43 -0.18 2.94
N ALA A 111 19.44 -0.76 3.60
CA ALA A 111 18.09 -0.95 3.09
C ALA A 111 17.10 -0.59 4.18
N TYR A 112 16.11 0.23 3.86
CA TYR A 112 15.04 0.63 4.78
C TYR A 112 13.73 0.09 4.24
N LEU A 113 13.04 -0.73 5.04
CA LEU A 113 11.78 -1.37 4.70
C LEU A 113 10.64 -0.75 5.52
N CYS A 114 9.46 -0.64 4.93
CA CYS A 114 8.25 -0.18 5.61
C CYS A 114 7.83 -1.16 6.71
N SER A 115 6.77 -0.82 7.44
CA SER A 115 6.20 -1.64 8.50
C SER A 115 5.94 -3.09 8.05
N PRO A 116 6.27 -4.09 8.88
CA PRO A 116 6.09 -5.51 8.56
C PRO A 116 4.61 -5.91 8.41
N TYR A 117 3.70 -5.02 8.78
CA TYR A 117 2.24 -5.18 8.75
C TYR A 117 1.60 -4.93 7.38
N THR A 118 2.41 -4.72 6.34
CA THR A 118 1.92 -4.64 4.96
C THR A 118 1.90 -6.03 4.34
N ASP A 119 0.71 -6.49 3.96
CA ASP A 119 0.53 -7.72 3.20
C ASP A 119 0.86 -7.50 1.72
N TYR A 120 1.27 -8.56 1.05
CA TYR A 120 1.40 -8.58 -0.38
C TYR A 120 0.15 -9.18 -1.04
N VAL A 121 -0.48 -8.45 -1.95
CA VAL A 121 -1.71 -8.86 -2.64
C VAL A 121 -1.46 -8.96 -4.14
N THR A 122 -1.76 -10.12 -4.74
CA THR A 122 -1.58 -10.38 -6.18
C THR A 122 -2.89 -10.30 -6.94
N SER A 123 -2.82 -9.89 -8.20
CA SER A 123 -3.95 -9.99 -9.13
C SER A 123 -4.36 -11.46 -9.32
N GLY A 124 -5.67 -11.72 -9.29
CA GLY A 124 -6.23 -13.02 -9.69
C GLY A 124 -6.11 -13.21 -11.20
N PHE A 125 -6.06 -14.46 -11.70
CA PHE A 125 -5.85 -14.76 -13.13
C PHE A 125 -6.80 -14.03 -14.09
N VAL A 126 -8.05 -13.78 -13.67
CA VAL A 126 -9.11 -13.14 -14.46
C VAL A 126 -9.01 -11.60 -14.44
N ASP A 127 -8.28 -11.06 -13.47
CA ASP A 127 -8.20 -9.62 -13.18
C ASP A 127 -6.84 -8.99 -13.53
N ILE A 128 -5.88 -9.81 -13.96
CA ILE A 128 -4.57 -9.33 -14.44
C ILE A 128 -4.78 -8.25 -15.51
N GLY A 129 -4.17 -7.10 -15.28
CA GLY A 129 -4.08 -6.00 -16.25
C GLY A 129 -5.02 -4.82 -16.00
N TRP A 130 -5.87 -4.85 -14.97
CA TRP A 130 -6.73 -3.71 -14.64
C TRP A 130 -6.85 -3.40 -13.16
N ASP A 131 -6.68 -4.40 -12.29
CA ASP A 131 -6.96 -4.30 -10.87
C ASP A 131 -5.81 -3.71 -10.03
N CYS A 132 -4.68 -3.36 -10.66
CA CYS A 132 -3.46 -2.90 -9.95
C CYS A 132 -3.74 -1.79 -8.94
N GLY A 133 -4.52 -0.77 -9.30
CA GLY A 133 -4.87 0.31 -8.38
C GLY A 133 -5.63 -0.17 -7.15
N TYR A 134 -6.55 -1.13 -7.31
CA TYR A 134 -7.28 -1.73 -6.18
C TYR A 134 -6.36 -2.61 -5.32
N ARG A 135 -5.49 -3.42 -5.93
CA ARG A 135 -4.57 -4.28 -5.18
C ARG A 135 -3.56 -3.49 -4.38
N ASN A 136 -3.01 -2.41 -4.95
CA ASN A 136 -2.13 -1.52 -4.20
C ASN A 136 -2.89 -0.79 -3.08
N CYS A 137 -4.15 -0.38 -3.29
CA CYS A 137 -5.01 0.12 -2.21
C CYS A 137 -5.19 -0.91 -1.09
N GLN A 138 -5.43 -2.18 -1.42
CA GLN A 138 -5.53 -3.27 -0.45
C GLN A 138 -4.23 -3.44 0.35
N MET A 139 -3.07 -3.30 -0.29
CA MET A 139 -1.77 -3.36 0.40
C MET A 139 -1.62 -2.18 1.39
N LEU A 140 -1.99 -0.96 1.03
CA LEU A 140 -2.03 0.17 1.96
C LEU A 140 -3.00 -0.07 3.12
N MET A 141 -4.21 -0.56 2.82
CA MET A 141 -5.23 -0.86 3.83
C MET A 141 -4.82 -1.99 4.77
N SER A 142 -4.01 -2.95 4.33
CA SER A 142 -3.51 -4.03 5.20
C SER A 142 -2.60 -3.52 6.32
N PHE A 143 -1.84 -2.45 6.07
CA PHE A 143 -1.08 -1.75 7.11
C PHE A 143 -2.04 -1.10 8.11
N LEU A 144 -3.05 -0.37 7.62
CA LEU A 144 -4.03 0.35 8.43
C LEU A 144 -4.88 -0.61 9.30
N GLN A 145 -5.27 -1.77 8.76
CA GLN A 145 -6.03 -2.81 9.47
C GLN A 145 -5.32 -3.26 10.76
N ARG A 146 -3.97 -3.21 10.77
CA ARG A 146 -3.15 -3.62 11.92
C ARG A 146 -2.75 -2.45 12.82
N GLN A 147 -3.14 -1.23 12.48
CA GLN A 147 -2.95 -0.06 13.34
C GLN A 147 -4.16 0.13 14.26
N ARG A 148 -3.86 0.66 15.45
CA ARG A 148 -4.88 1.11 16.40
C ARG A 148 -4.57 2.53 16.84
N GLU A 149 -5.62 3.32 17.01
CA GLU A 149 -5.56 4.67 17.55
C GLU A 149 -6.74 4.85 18.50
N ASP A 150 -6.50 5.41 19.68
CA ASP A 150 -7.46 5.48 20.79
C ASP A 150 -8.11 4.13 21.17
N GLY A 151 -7.33 3.05 21.09
CA GLY A 151 -7.75 1.70 21.45
C GLY A 151 -8.60 0.96 20.42
N ASP A 152 -9.00 1.61 19.32
CA ASP A 152 -9.81 1.01 18.26
C ASP A 152 -9.00 0.84 16.96
N TYR A 153 -9.45 -0.05 16.08
CA TYR A 153 -8.84 -0.26 14.77
C TYR A 153 -9.04 0.96 13.87
N ILE A 154 -8.00 1.36 13.14
CA ILE A 154 -8.13 2.41 12.13
C ILE A 154 -9.06 1.97 11.00
N LEU A 155 -8.94 0.69 10.59
CA LEU A 155 -9.77 0.06 9.58
C LEU A 155 -10.18 -1.32 10.07
N LYS A 156 -11.48 -1.66 10.06
CA LYS A 156 -11.96 -2.98 10.52
C LYS A 156 -11.38 -4.13 9.70
N HIS A 157 -11.53 -4.04 8.38
CA HIS A 157 -10.97 -5.02 7.46
C HIS A 157 -10.65 -4.41 6.09
N VAL A 158 -9.84 -5.13 5.33
CA VAL A 158 -9.52 -4.75 3.94
C VAL A 158 -10.62 -5.26 3.04
N GLY A 159 -11.21 -4.38 2.22
CA GLY A 159 -12.23 -4.75 1.26
C GLY A 159 -11.67 -5.51 0.05
N ASP A 160 -12.46 -6.43 -0.52
CA ASP A 160 -12.21 -7.02 -1.84
C ASP A 160 -12.40 -5.98 -2.97
N VAL A 161 -12.12 -6.36 -4.22
CA VAL A 161 -12.20 -5.40 -5.34
C VAL A 161 -13.63 -4.88 -5.54
N ALA A 162 -14.64 -5.73 -5.37
CA ALA A 162 -16.04 -5.34 -5.54
C ALA A 162 -16.51 -4.40 -4.42
N GLY A 163 -16.07 -4.64 -3.19
CA GLY A 163 -16.27 -3.77 -2.03
C GLY A 163 -15.61 -2.41 -2.25
N LEU A 164 -14.34 -2.37 -2.67
CA LEU A 164 -13.64 -1.11 -2.98
C LEU A 164 -14.33 -0.30 -4.08
N GLN A 165 -14.82 -0.96 -5.13
CA GLN A 165 -15.61 -0.27 -6.16
C GLN A 165 -16.88 0.37 -5.60
N GLN A 166 -17.60 -0.32 -4.72
CA GLN A 166 -18.81 0.23 -4.08
C GLN A 166 -18.49 1.36 -3.11
N ILE A 167 -17.38 1.26 -2.36
CA ILE A 167 -16.90 2.34 -1.49
C ILE A 167 -16.56 3.59 -2.30
N LEU A 168 -15.89 3.43 -3.45
CA LEU A 168 -15.57 4.55 -4.33
C LEU A 168 -16.85 5.22 -4.88
N GLU A 169 -17.85 4.45 -5.30
CA GLU A 169 -19.13 5.00 -5.76
C GLU A 169 -19.89 5.72 -4.64
N LYS A 170 -19.88 5.18 -3.42
CA LYS A 170 -20.44 5.85 -2.23
C LYS A 170 -19.72 7.17 -1.93
N ALA A 171 -18.39 7.19 -2.03
CA ALA A 171 -17.61 8.41 -1.87
C ALA A 171 -18.01 9.46 -2.92
N TRP A 172 -18.13 9.09 -4.19
CA TRP A 172 -18.62 10.00 -5.21
C TRP A 172 -20.05 10.50 -4.93
N GLY A 173 -20.93 9.64 -4.42
CA GLY A 173 -22.28 10.00 -3.99
C GLY A 173 -22.32 11.03 -2.84
N GLU A 174 -21.30 11.03 -1.97
CA GLU A 174 -21.10 12.01 -0.90
C GLU A 174 -20.33 13.27 -1.34
N GLY A 175 -19.97 13.37 -2.62
CA GLY A 175 -19.32 14.55 -3.22
C GLY A 175 -17.78 14.53 -3.17
N PHE A 176 -17.17 13.39 -2.87
CA PHE A 176 -15.71 13.23 -3.04
C PHE A 176 -15.37 13.20 -4.53
N ASP A 177 -14.29 13.87 -4.92
CA ASP A 177 -13.74 13.90 -6.29
C ASP A 177 -14.77 13.93 -7.43
N PRO A 178 -15.58 15.00 -7.56
CA PRO A 178 -16.61 15.08 -8.60
C PRO A 178 -16.04 14.95 -10.02
N GLU A 179 -14.80 15.39 -10.23
CA GLU A 179 -14.14 15.36 -11.52
C GLU A 179 -13.64 13.95 -11.88
N GLY A 180 -13.00 13.23 -10.96
CA GLY A 180 -12.65 11.82 -11.14
C GLY A 180 -13.89 10.94 -11.32
N ALA A 181 -14.96 11.21 -10.56
CA ALA A 181 -16.25 10.56 -10.72
C ALA A 181 -16.78 10.75 -12.15
N ARG A 182 -16.78 11.99 -12.67
CA ARG A 182 -17.22 12.30 -14.03
C ARG A 182 -16.37 11.59 -15.08
N GLN A 183 -15.05 11.53 -14.91
CA GLN A 183 -14.13 10.84 -15.83
C GLN A 183 -14.43 9.34 -15.94
N LEU A 184 -14.82 8.71 -14.82
CA LEU A 184 -15.21 7.30 -14.77
C LEU A 184 -16.72 7.08 -14.94
N LYS A 185 -17.48 8.12 -15.31
CA LYS A 185 -18.94 8.08 -15.52
C LYS A 185 -19.72 7.64 -14.28
N HIS A 186 -19.25 8.02 -13.09
CA HIS A 186 -19.84 7.75 -11.78
C HIS A 186 -20.12 6.26 -11.51
N HIS A 187 -19.38 5.35 -12.17
CA HIS A 187 -19.65 3.93 -12.06
C HIS A 187 -18.36 3.12 -12.26
N VAL A 188 -17.99 2.29 -11.29
CA VAL A 188 -16.88 1.33 -11.35
C VAL A 188 -17.28 -0.07 -10.88
N TYR A 189 -18.37 -0.21 -10.13
CA TYR A 189 -18.82 -1.48 -9.57
C TYR A 189 -19.11 -2.51 -10.66
N LYS A 190 -18.53 -3.70 -10.50
CA LYS A 190 -18.59 -4.81 -11.46
C LYS A 190 -18.08 -4.43 -12.85
N THR A 191 -17.16 -3.47 -12.92
CA THR A 191 -16.42 -3.13 -14.15
C THR A 191 -14.95 -3.49 -14.03
N LYS A 192 -14.23 -3.45 -15.15
CA LYS A 192 -12.76 -3.57 -15.21
C LYS A 192 -12.07 -2.22 -15.40
N LYS A 193 -12.69 -1.13 -14.91
CA LYS A 193 -12.13 0.22 -15.05
C LYS A 193 -10.88 0.37 -14.21
N TRP A 194 -9.86 0.98 -14.80
CA TRP A 194 -8.65 1.33 -14.08
C TRP A 194 -8.94 2.48 -13.14
N ILE A 195 -8.31 2.44 -11.97
CA ILE A 195 -8.28 3.55 -11.02
C ILE A 195 -6.84 3.98 -10.79
N GLY A 196 -6.65 5.21 -10.38
CA GLY A 196 -5.36 5.77 -10.02
C GLY A 196 -5.34 6.37 -8.62
N THR A 197 -4.37 7.26 -8.42
CA THR A 197 -4.08 7.92 -7.15
C THR A 197 -5.29 8.66 -6.56
N THR A 198 -6.06 9.35 -7.40
CA THR A 198 -7.21 10.20 -7.01
C THR A 198 -8.38 9.38 -6.47
N GLU A 199 -8.67 8.24 -7.09
CA GLU A 199 -9.70 7.31 -6.61
C GLU A 199 -9.27 6.63 -5.30
N VAL A 200 -8.01 6.23 -5.17
CA VAL A 200 -7.49 5.64 -3.93
C VAL A 200 -7.52 6.66 -2.78
N TYR A 201 -7.11 7.91 -3.05
CA TYR A 201 -7.25 9.02 -2.11
C TYR A 201 -8.70 9.19 -1.68
N SER A 202 -9.64 9.24 -2.63
CA SER A 202 -11.06 9.44 -2.36
C SER A 202 -11.63 8.34 -1.46
N MET A 203 -11.27 7.06 -1.70
CA MET A 203 -11.69 5.96 -0.83
C MET A 203 -11.11 6.09 0.59
N LEU A 204 -9.84 6.44 0.73
CA LEU A 204 -9.19 6.56 2.04
C LEU A 204 -9.78 7.71 2.85
N VAL A 205 -9.91 8.90 2.25
CA VAL A 205 -10.51 10.07 2.92
C VAL A 205 -11.98 9.80 3.25
N TYR A 206 -12.72 9.15 2.35
CA TYR A 206 -14.09 8.72 2.62
C TYR A 206 -14.19 7.84 3.87
N LEU A 207 -13.24 6.92 4.06
CA LEU A 207 -13.12 6.05 5.23
C LEU A 207 -12.52 6.76 6.47
N GLY A 208 -12.32 8.08 6.42
CA GLY A 208 -11.79 8.87 7.53
C GLY A 208 -10.27 8.74 7.70
N VAL A 209 -9.56 8.31 6.65
CA VAL A 209 -8.11 8.12 6.65
C VAL A 209 -7.42 9.28 5.94
N ARG A 210 -6.49 9.93 6.65
CA ARG A 210 -5.63 10.98 6.14
C ARG A 210 -4.60 10.41 5.18
N CYS A 211 -4.51 11.01 4.01
CA CYS A 211 -3.46 10.73 3.04
C CYS A 211 -3.13 11.99 2.23
N SER A 212 -1.97 11.99 1.60
CA SER A 212 -1.47 13.10 0.77
C SER A 212 -1.05 12.59 -0.60
N ILE A 213 -1.13 13.45 -1.62
CA ILE A 213 -0.64 13.16 -2.97
C ILE A 213 0.53 14.08 -3.30
N LEU A 214 1.66 13.50 -3.71
CA LEU A 214 2.77 14.21 -4.34
C LEU A 214 2.80 13.92 -5.83
N ASP A 215 2.93 14.97 -6.63
CA ASP A 215 2.98 14.90 -8.09
C ASP A 215 4.37 15.25 -8.63
N PHE A 216 5.08 14.21 -9.10
CA PHE A 216 6.36 14.29 -9.79
C PHE A 216 6.10 14.33 -11.29
N HIS A 217 5.67 15.50 -11.76
CA HIS A 217 5.15 15.72 -13.12
C HIS A 217 6.22 15.68 -14.23
N HIS A 218 7.51 15.73 -13.88
CA HIS A 218 8.62 15.54 -14.81
C HIS A 218 9.88 14.99 -14.11
N ALA A 219 10.81 14.44 -14.89
CA ALA A 219 12.10 14.00 -14.38
C ALA A 219 13.01 15.18 -14.01
N THR A 220 13.64 15.12 -12.84
CA THR A 220 14.44 16.23 -12.27
C THR A 220 15.95 16.03 -12.40
N GLY A 221 16.39 14.87 -12.90
CA GLY A 221 17.78 14.51 -13.08
C GLY A 221 18.15 14.18 -14.53
N PRO A 222 19.47 14.03 -14.82
CA PRO A 222 19.95 13.72 -16.16
C PRO A 222 19.43 12.36 -16.65
N LYS A 223 19.26 12.21 -17.97
CA LYS A 223 18.75 10.97 -18.62
C LYS A 223 17.37 10.54 -18.09
N ASN A 224 16.48 11.51 -17.86
CA ASN A 224 15.13 11.32 -17.32
C ASN A 224 15.10 10.66 -15.93
N ARG A 225 16.15 10.85 -15.12
CA ARG A 225 16.19 10.33 -13.76
C ARG A 225 15.27 11.16 -12.87
N HIS A 226 14.59 10.51 -11.93
CA HIS A 226 13.66 11.17 -11.01
C HIS A 226 14.33 11.38 -9.65
N ASP A 227 15.31 12.28 -9.58
CA ASP A 227 16.15 12.45 -8.38
C ASP A 227 15.33 12.89 -7.17
N THR A 228 14.45 13.87 -7.34
CA THR A 228 13.56 14.39 -6.29
C THR A 228 12.62 13.30 -5.74
N LEU A 229 12.14 12.38 -6.59
CA LEU A 229 11.33 11.22 -6.15
C LEU A 229 12.14 10.30 -5.24
N PHE A 230 13.35 9.94 -5.67
CA PHE A 230 14.21 9.07 -4.86
C PHE A 230 14.68 9.76 -3.58
N ASP A 231 15.00 11.05 -3.63
CA ASP A 231 15.41 11.84 -2.47
C ASP A 231 14.28 11.90 -1.44
N TRP A 232 13.04 12.15 -1.88
CA TRP A 232 11.87 12.16 -1.01
C TRP A 232 11.59 10.79 -0.39
N ILE A 233 11.57 9.71 -1.19
CA ILE A 233 11.35 8.34 -0.69
C ILE A 233 12.46 7.92 0.29
N GLN A 234 13.71 8.29 0.00
CA GLN A 234 14.83 8.04 0.89
C GLN A 234 14.62 8.74 2.23
N SER A 235 14.33 10.05 2.23
CA SER A 235 14.06 10.81 3.45
C SER A 235 12.88 10.25 4.24
N TYR A 236 11.82 9.81 3.55
CA TYR A 236 10.64 9.22 4.16
C TYR A 236 10.96 7.97 4.97
N PHE A 237 11.76 7.04 4.42
CA PHE A 237 12.13 5.80 5.10
C PHE A 237 13.29 5.97 6.10
N GLU A 238 14.28 6.81 5.80
CA GLU A 238 15.39 7.09 6.72
C GLU A 238 14.95 7.86 7.97
N GLY A 239 13.98 8.77 7.83
CA GLY A 239 13.45 9.55 8.95
C GLY A 239 12.56 8.77 9.91
N ALA A 240 12.49 7.45 9.80
CA ALA A 240 11.61 6.59 10.58
C ALA A 240 12.24 6.07 11.87
N SER A 241 11.40 5.61 12.79
CA SER A 241 11.89 4.84 13.93
C SER A 241 12.24 3.42 13.45
N VAL A 242 13.45 2.97 13.75
CA VAL A 242 13.95 1.66 13.30
C VAL A 242 13.74 0.63 14.41
N THR A 243 13.07 -0.48 14.11
CA THR A 243 13.06 -1.66 14.97
C THR A 243 14.28 -2.51 14.63
N THR A 244 15.40 -2.32 15.33
CA THR A 244 16.56 -3.20 15.18
C THR A 244 16.27 -4.53 15.85
N SER A 245 16.40 -5.64 15.13
CA SER A 245 16.18 -6.98 15.70
C SER A 245 17.24 -7.40 16.72
N ASN A 246 18.36 -6.65 16.89
CA ASN A 246 19.42 -7.00 17.86
C ASN A 246 20.26 -5.83 18.43
N GLY A 247 19.81 -4.57 18.37
CA GLY A 247 20.52 -3.43 18.98
C GLY A 247 21.95 -3.17 18.46
N CYS A 248 22.37 -3.83 17.38
CA CYS A 248 23.66 -3.60 16.75
C CYS A 248 23.52 -2.51 15.68
N ALA A 249 24.23 -1.41 15.86
CA ALA A 249 24.33 -0.29 14.89
C ALA A 249 25.02 -0.66 13.55
N LYS A 250 25.05 -1.95 13.16
CA LYS A 250 25.74 -2.50 11.98
C LYS A 250 24.81 -3.30 11.07
N ASP A 251 23.51 -3.28 11.31
CA ASP A 251 22.56 -3.99 10.45
C ASP A 251 22.45 -3.27 9.10
N VAL A 252 22.48 -4.04 8.00
CA VAL A 252 22.38 -3.51 6.63
C VAL A 252 20.92 -3.29 6.23
N ALA A 253 19.98 -3.96 6.90
CA ALA A 253 18.56 -3.83 6.65
C ALA A 253 17.87 -3.31 7.93
N HIS A 254 16.97 -2.36 7.75
CA HIS A 254 16.28 -1.65 8.80
C HIS A 254 14.78 -1.75 8.56
N MET A 255 14.06 -2.35 9.50
CA MET A 255 12.60 -2.32 9.51
C MET A 255 12.13 -1.02 10.15
N THR A 256 11.22 -0.32 9.50
CA THR A 256 10.70 0.97 9.96
C THR A 256 9.25 0.88 10.43
N ASP A 257 8.77 1.89 11.14
CA ASP A 257 7.36 2.06 11.47
C ASP A 257 6.54 2.75 10.35
N ARG A 258 7.16 3.03 9.19
CA ARG A 258 6.52 3.78 8.11
C ARG A 258 5.48 2.95 7.37
N PRO A 259 4.35 3.56 6.94
CA PRO A 259 3.46 2.93 5.98
C PRO A 259 4.16 2.69 4.62
N PRO A 260 3.68 1.72 3.83
CA PRO A 260 4.06 1.59 2.44
C PRO A 260 3.54 2.78 1.62
N LEU A 261 4.13 3.03 0.45
CA LEU A 261 3.74 4.13 -0.44
C LEU A 261 3.06 3.58 -1.69
N TYR A 262 1.99 4.22 -2.16
CA TYR A 262 1.37 3.90 -3.45
C TYR A 262 2.04 4.74 -4.54
N LEU A 263 2.61 4.11 -5.57
CA LEU A 263 3.29 4.78 -6.67
C LEU A 263 2.57 4.50 -7.99
N GLN A 264 2.03 5.55 -8.60
CA GLN A 264 1.35 5.53 -9.90
C GLN A 264 2.25 6.07 -11.01
N TYR A 265 2.18 5.44 -12.17
CA TYR A 265 2.68 5.97 -13.43
C TYR A 265 1.74 5.55 -14.57
N PRO A 266 1.86 6.11 -15.78
CA PRO A 266 0.94 5.78 -16.87
C PRO A 266 0.89 4.27 -17.15
N GLY A 267 -0.29 3.67 -16.98
CA GLY A 267 -0.54 2.27 -17.30
C GLY A 267 -0.37 1.26 -16.16
N HIS A 268 0.18 1.63 -15.01
CA HIS A 268 0.35 0.71 -13.89
C HIS A 268 0.56 1.44 -12.56
N SER A 269 0.25 0.76 -11.45
CA SER A 269 0.64 1.19 -10.11
C SER A 269 1.30 0.06 -9.35
N ILE A 270 2.14 0.44 -8.39
CA ILE A 270 2.86 -0.48 -7.50
C ILE A 270 2.87 0.08 -6.08
N THR A 271 3.22 -0.75 -5.11
CA THR A 271 3.43 -0.34 -3.72
C THR A 271 4.92 -0.33 -3.41
N VAL A 272 5.49 0.83 -3.08
CA VAL A 272 6.87 0.93 -2.61
C VAL A 272 6.90 0.56 -1.11
N ILE A 273 7.62 -0.51 -0.79
CA ILE A 273 7.78 -1.03 0.57
C ILE A 273 9.16 -0.74 1.16
N GLY A 274 10.00 0.01 0.45
CA GLY A 274 11.31 0.38 0.96
C GLY A 274 12.25 0.95 -0.09
N ILE A 275 13.47 1.22 0.35
CA ILE A 275 14.56 1.73 -0.48
C ILE A 275 15.88 1.07 -0.10
N GLU A 276 16.67 0.72 -1.11
CA GLU A 276 18.01 0.16 -0.97
C GLU A 276 19.04 1.16 -1.49
N LEU A 277 20.01 1.48 -0.64
CA LEU A 277 21.14 2.35 -0.95
C LEU A 277 22.35 1.49 -1.26
N LEU A 278 23.00 1.76 -2.39
CA LEU A 278 24.18 1.02 -2.84
C LEU A 278 25.48 1.78 -2.53
N LYS A 279 26.60 1.04 -2.45
CA LYS A 279 27.93 1.60 -2.19
C LYS A 279 28.41 2.59 -3.26
N ASP A 280 27.89 2.47 -4.48
CA ASP A 280 28.16 3.37 -5.60
C ASP A 280 27.20 4.56 -5.67
N LYS A 281 26.46 4.84 -4.58
CA LYS A 281 25.47 5.92 -4.42
C LYS A 281 24.22 5.78 -5.29
N ARG A 282 24.05 4.68 -6.02
CA ARG A 282 22.79 4.39 -6.71
C ARG A 282 21.75 3.87 -5.73
N ARG A 283 20.48 4.01 -6.11
CA ARG A 283 19.34 3.58 -5.31
C ARG A 283 18.49 2.57 -6.06
N ASN A 284 17.88 1.65 -5.33
CA ASN A 284 16.80 0.80 -5.82
C ASN A 284 15.58 1.01 -4.94
N LEU A 285 14.39 1.09 -5.55
CA LEU A 285 13.15 0.93 -4.80
C LEU A 285 12.91 -0.55 -4.52
N ILE A 286 12.42 -0.84 -3.32
CA ILE A 286 11.89 -2.15 -2.97
C ILE A 286 10.37 -2.07 -3.08
N ILE A 287 9.78 -2.91 -3.90
CA ILE A 287 8.38 -2.78 -4.31
C ILE A 287 7.62 -4.09 -4.15
N PHE A 288 6.32 -3.96 -3.93
CA PHE A 288 5.31 -4.96 -4.23
C PHE A 288 4.58 -4.56 -5.50
N ASP A 289 4.54 -5.48 -6.46
CA ASP A 289 3.84 -5.30 -7.73
C ASP A 289 2.73 -6.36 -7.83
N PRO A 290 1.45 -5.98 -7.87
CA PRO A 290 0.35 -6.94 -7.86
C PRO A 290 0.31 -7.84 -9.10
N GLN A 291 0.96 -7.45 -10.21
CA GLN A 291 1.04 -8.25 -11.43
C GLN A 291 2.19 -9.26 -11.41
N GLN A 292 3.07 -9.21 -10.41
CA GLN A 292 4.15 -10.18 -10.28
C GLN A 292 3.67 -11.44 -9.55
N ARG A 293 4.11 -12.61 -10.03
CA ARG A 293 3.91 -13.87 -9.32
C ARG A 293 5.05 -14.08 -8.34
N MET A 294 4.73 -14.15 -7.05
CA MET A 294 5.73 -14.48 -6.04
C MET A 294 6.19 -15.93 -6.16
N LEU A 295 7.49 -16.11 -5.89
CA LEU A 295 8.09 -17.43 -5.78
C LEU A 295 7.40 -18.21 -4.67
N ARG A 296 7.21 -19.52 -4.88
CA ARG A 296 6.57 -20.41 -3.89
C ARG A 296 7.25 -20.36 -2.52
N SER A 297 8.55 -20.05 -2.46
CA SER A 297 9.32 -19.95 -1.22
C SER A 297 8.84 -18.86 -0.26
N TYR A 298 8.18 -17.81 -0.75
CA TYR A 298 7.61 -16.75 0.08
C TYR A 298 6.17 -17.07 0.53
N ARG A 299 5.57 -18.15 0.03
CA ARG A 299 4.26 -18.63 0.47
C ARG A 299 4.45 -19.50 1.71
N SER A 300 4.75 -18.89 2.84
CA SER A 300 4.71 -19.57 4.14
C SER A 300 3.28 -19.64 4.69
N LYS A 301 2.96 -20.69 5.46
CA LYS A 301 1.65 -20.88 6.12
C LYS A 301 1.37 -19.71 7.09
N PRO A 302 0.10 -19.34 7.32
CA PRO A 302 -0.27 -18.24 8.22
C PRO A 302 0.35 -18.38 9.60
N LEU A 303 0.89 -17.28 10.13
CA LEU A 303 1.20 -17.14 11.55
C LEU A 303 -0.12 -16.95 12.30
N ASP A 304 -0.83 -18.05 12.60
CA ASP A 304 -1.88 -18.13 13.63
C ASP A 304 -2.43 -19.55 13.72
N GLN A 305 -1.67 -20.49 14.31
CA GLN A 305 -2.20 -21.64 15.05
C GLN A 305 -1.20 -22.03 16.15
N PRO A 306 -1.62 -22.17 17.43
CA PRO A 306 -0.77 -22.73 18.46
C PRO A 306 -0.45 -24.19 18.11
N GLY A 307 0.82 -24.56 18.21
CA GLY A 307 1.36 -25.80 17.69
C GLY A 307 0.71 -27.05 18.28
N ASP A 308 0.45 -28.01 17.40
CA ASP A 308 0.32 -29.41 17.76
C ASP A 308 1.49 -30.14 17.08
N ASP A 309 2.46 -30.55 17.88
CA ASP A 309 3.60 -31.36 17.46
C ASP A 309 3.11 -32.77 17.14
N SER A 310 2.95 -33.11 15.85
CA SER A 310 2.96 -34.51 15.42
C SER A 310 3.49 -34.69 13.99
N ASP A 311 4.57 -35.46 13.93
CA ASP A 311 5.07 -36.28 12.83
C ASP A 311 5.28 -35.69 11.43
N LEU A 312 6.55 -35.33 11.18
CA LEU A 312 7.15 -35.33 9.85
C LEU A 312 7.55 -36.76 9.46
N THR A 313 6.70 -37.43 8.67
CA THR A 313 7.16 -38.45 7.74
C THR A 313 6.91 -37.97 6.31
N SER A 314 7.99 -37.73 5.57
CA SER A 314 7.96 -37.32 4.17
C SER A 314 8.04 -38.56 3.29
N SER A 315 6.91 -39.01 2.75
CA SER A 315 6.88 -39.88 1.57
C SER A 315 6.60 -39.01 0.34
N VAL A 316 7.63 -38.87 -0.49
CA VAL A 316 7.55 -38.30 -1.84
C VAL A 316 7.02 -39.41 -2.74
N GLU A 317 5.78 -39.27 -3.23
CA GLU A 317 5.28 -40.01 -4.38
C GLU A 317 5.07 -38.99 -5.51
N ASP A 318 5.93 -39.10 -6.52
CA ASP A 318 5.83 -38.40 -7.80
C ASP A 318 4.83 -39.18 -8.67
N GLU A 319 3.66 -38.59 -8.97
CA GLU A 319 2.81 -39.02 -10.08
C GLU A 319 2.71 -37.89 -11.11
N ASP A 320 3.48 -38.06 -12.20
CA ASP A 320 3.28 -37.36 -13.46
C ASP A 320 2.50 -38.29 -14.41
N GLU A 321 1.20 -38.06 -14.55
CA GLU A 321 0.39 -38.66 -15.62
C GLU A 321 -0.10 -37.54 -16.56
N TYR A 322 0.47 -37.49 -17.76
CA TYR A 322 -0.05 -36.67 -18.86
C TYR A 322 -0.39 -37.56 -20.05
N ASP A 323 -1.70 -37.65 -20.27
CA ASP A 323 -2.38 -38.24 -21.42
C ASP A 323 -1.99 -37.52 -22.73
N SER A 324 -1.64 -38.29 -23.75
CA SER A 324 -1.69 -37.87 -25.15
C SER A 324 -1.89 -39.08 -26.03
N SER A 325 -3.08 -39.15 -26.60
CA SER A 325 -3.54 -40.17 -27.52
C SER A 325 -3.22 -39.82 -28.99
N GLN A 326 -3.04 -40.90 -29.79
CA GLN A 326 -3.09 -41.00 -31.26
C GLN A 326 -1.88 -40.41 -32.03
N SER A 327 -1.28 -41.04 -33.05
CA SER A 327 -1.59 -42.23 -33.86
C SER A 327 -0.38 -42.55 -34.76
N GLY A 328 -0.25 -43.81 -35.22
CA GLY A 328 0.46 -44.14 -36.47
C GLY A 328 1.77 -44.95 -36.39
N SER A 329 1.65 -46.28 -36.35
CA SER A 329 2.64 -47.24 -36.92
C SER A 329 2.23 -47.56 -38.38
N PRO A 330 2.97 -48.35 -39.21
CA PRO A 330 4.17 -49.18 -38.95
C PRO A 330 5.27 -49.05 -40.05
N SER A 331 6.52 -49.53 -39.92
CA SER A 331 6.93 -50.95 -40.04
C SER A 331 8.42 -51.07 -40.42
N SER A 332 9.02 -52.24 -40.14
CA SER A 332 10.25 -52.86 -40.73
C SER A 332 11.62 -52.25 -40.32
N SER A 333 12.72 -52.97 -40.03
CA SER A 333 13.12 -54.38 -40.17
C SER A 333 14.49 -54.61 -39.50
N THR A 334 14.70 -55.79 -38.89
CA THR A 334 15.88 -56.72 -38.99
C THR A 334 17.31 -56.13 -38.88
N SER A 335 18.22 -56.47 -37.95
CA SER A 335 18.99 -57.73 -37.79
C SER A 335 20.20 -57.42 -36.86
N THR A 336 20.46 -58.17 -35.78
CA THR A 336 21.42 -59.31 -35.61
C THR A 336 22.89 -58.98 -35.29
N LYS A 337 23.42 -59.75 -34.31
CA LYS A 337 24.82 -60.08 -33.91
C LYS A 337 25.42 -59.20 -32.80
N ARG A 338 25.96 -59.70 -31.67
CA ARG A 338 26.60 -60.93 -31.14
C ARG A 338 28.08 -60.67 -30.78
N ASN A 339 28.42 -61.13 -29.58
CA ASN A 339 29.75 -61.49 -29.01
C ASN A 339 30.67 -60.32 -28.59
N GLY A 340 31.39 -60.38 -27.46
CA GLY A 340 31.59 -61.44 -26.46
C GLY A 340 32.83 -61.14 -25.58
N GLY A 341 32.98 -61.89 -24.47
CA GLY A 341 34.15 -61.96 -23.56
C GLY A 341 34.00 -61.08 -22.31
N GLY A 342 33.89 -61.58 -21.06
CA GLY A 342 34.74 -62.58 -20.35
C GLY A 342 36.01 -61.86 -19.86
N SER A 343 36.38 -61.71 -18.59
CA SER A 343 36.42 -62.57 -17.39
C SER A 343 36.68 -61.67 -16.15
N GLU A 344 36.00 -61.83 -15.01
CA GLU A 344 36.37 -62.67 -13.85
C GLU A 344 37.55 -62.14 -12.98
N ILE A 345 37.27 -61.80 -11.70
CA ILE A 345 37.97 -62.20 -10.44
C ILE A 345 37.92 -61.14 -9.31
N SER A 346 37.21 -61.54 -8.26
CA SER A 346 37.38 -61.38 -6.80
C SER A 346 37.88 -60.08 -6.14
N SER A 347 37.01 -59.56 -5.27
CA SER A 347 37.22 -59.18 -3.86
C SER A 347 38.59 -58.68 -3.40
N SER A 348 38.62 -57.48 -2.84
CA SER A 348 38.76 -57.22 -1.39
C SER A 348 39.31 -55.81 -1.13
N GLY A 349 38.91 -55.23 0.01
CA GLY A 349 39.65 -54.14 0.65
C GLY A 349 39.30 -52.74 0.15
N GLY A 350 38.50 -52.03 0.94
CA GLY A 350 38.14 -50.64 0.67
C GLY A 350 39.32 -49.69 0.73
N LEU A 351 39.19 -48.58 0.00
CA LEU A 351 39.78 -47.28 0.31
C LEU A 351 38.88 -46.22 -0.34
N ALA A 352 37.76 -45.94 0.32
CA ALA A 352 36.96 -44.75 0.09
C ALA A 352 37.73 -43.52 0.60
N THR A 353 38.77 -43.11 -0.11
CA THR A 353 39.32 -41.75 0.01
C THR A 353 40.13 -41.42 -1.24
N ARG A 354 39.79 -40.29 -1.86
CA ARG A 354 40.63 -39.49 -2.80
C ARG A 354 40.47 -39.68 -4.32
N LEU A 355 39.26 -39.67 -4.88
CA LEU A 355 39.05 -39.20 -6.26
C LEU A 355 37.74 -38.42 -6.43
N LEU A 356 37.56 -37.33 -5.66
CA LEU A 356 36.62 -36.25 -5.98
C LEU A 356 37.33 -34.90 -5.90
N ALA A 357 38.33 -34.73 -6.76
CA ALA A 357 38.95 -33.43 -7.03
C ALA A 357 38.99 -33.24 -8.55
N GLY A 358 37.87 -32.82 -9.13
CA GLY A 358 37.84 -32.56 -10.57
C GLY A 358 36.46 -32.61 -11.20
N TRP A 359 35.50 -31.86 -10.67
CA TRP A 359 34.42 -31.17 -11.43
C TRP A 359 33.38 -30.58 -10.46
N ARG A 360 33.65 -29.35 -10.00
CA ARG A 360 32.62 -28.41 -9.54
C ARG A 360 32.83 -27.06 -10.23
N ASN A 361 32.76 -27.04 -11.55
CA ASN A 361 32.32 -25.84 -12.25
C ASN A 361 30.81 -25.74 -12.10
N LYS A 362 30.35 -25.29 -10.92
CA LYS A 362 29.04 -24.65 -10.82
C LYS A 362 29.29 -23.15 -10.96
N SER A 363 29.02 -22.65 -12.16
CA SER A 363 28.69 -21.26 -12.41
C SER A 363 27.83 -20.70 -11.28
N PRO A 364 28.03 -19.43 -10.87
CA PRO A 364 27.39 -18.88 -9.69
C PRO A 364 25.88 -18.81 -9.93
N LEU A 365 25.09 -19.40 -9.03
CA LEU A 365 23.65 -19.20 -8.95
C LEU A 365 23.41 -17.71 -8.68
N SER A 366 23.25 -17.02 -9.80
CA SER A 366 23.22 -15.58 -10.03
C SER A 366 21.95 -14.97 -9.43
N THR A 367 22.05 -13.75 -8.88
CA THR A 367 21.17 -12.56 -8.83
C THR A 367 19.65 -12.62 -9.13
N TYR A 368 19.04 -13.77 -9.41
CA TYR A 368 17.68 -13.96 -9.92
C TYR A 368 16.62 -13.97 -8.80
N PHE A 369 16.99 -14.37 -7.58
CA PHE A 369 16.04 -14.45 -6.45
C PHE A 369 15.64 -13.08 -5.85
N GLN A 370 16.33 -11.99 -6.22
CA GLN A 370 16.08 -10.63 -5.72
C GLN A 370 15.45 -9.69 -6.76
N ARG A 371 15.26 -10.18 -8.00
CA ARG A 371 14.67 -9.40 -9.08
C ARG A 371 13.19 -9.02 -8.92
N PRO A 372 12.31 -9.77 -8.21
CA PRO A 372 10.90 -9.39 -8.24
C PRO A 372 10.67 -8.04 -7.53
N PHE A 373 11.34 -7.82 -6.40
CA PHE A 373 11.07 -6.66 -5.56
C PHE A 373 11.95 -5.44 -5.85
N ARG A 374 13.05 -5.56 -6.62
CA ARG A 374 13.98 -4.44 -6.86
C ARG A 374 13.71 -3.74 -8.17
N VAL A 375 13.49 -2.43 -8.10
CA VAL A 375 13.39 -1.55 -9.27
C VAL A 375 14.48 -0.49 -9.19
N ASP A 376 15.36 -0.47 -10.19
CA ASP A 376 16.46 0.49 -10.25
C ASP A 376 16.03 1.86 -10.81
N GLU A 377 16.87 2.87 -10.62
CA GLU A 377 16.67 4.22 -11.16
C GLU A 377 16.41 4.23 -12.68
N LYS A 378 16.97 3.29 -13.44
CA LYS A 378 16.79 3.22 -14.90
C LYS A 378 15.39 2.75 -15.28
N ALA A 379 14.83 1.80 -14.53
CA ALA A 379 13.47 1.34 -14.71
C ALA A 379 12.47 2.46 -14.36
N ILE A 380 12.74 3.25 -13.31
CA ILE A 380 11.94 4.44 -12.96
C ILE A 380 12.05 5.53 -14.05
N ALA A 381 13.24 5.74 -14.62
CA ALA A 381 13.45 6.72 -15.68
C ALA A 381 12.68 6.44 -17.00
N ARG A 382 12.03 5.28 -17.14
CA ARG A 382 11.22 4.94 -18.33
C ARG A 382 9.91 5.74 -18.38
N ASN A 383 9.38 6.13 -17.24
CA ASN A 383 8.15 6.93 -17.18
C ASN A 383 8.50 8.40 -17.00
N LYS A 384 7.69 9.26 -17.61
CA LYS A 384 7.93 10.72 -17.59
C LYS A 384 7.49 11.38 -16.30
N GLN A 385 6.52 10.78 -15.61
CA GLN A 385 5.87 11.35 -14.45
C GLN A 385 5.43 10.24 -13.50
N TYR A 386 5.29 10.62 -12.23
CA TYR A 386 4.83 9.75 -11.15
C TYR A 386 3.91 10.50 -10.22
N GLN A 387 2.92 9.81 -9.67
CA GLN A 387 2.19 10.30 -8.51
C GLN A 387 2.43 9.35 -7.35
N LEU A 388 2.67 9.90 -6.17
CA LEU A 388 2.88 9.17 -4.94
C LEU A 388 1.71 9.47 -4.00
N LEU A 389 1.02 8.44 -3.52
CA LEU A 389 0.07 8.57 -2.43
C LEU A 389 0.67 8.02 -1.15
N ILE A 390 0.55 8.83 -0.10
CA ILE A 390 1.21 8.64 1.19
C ILE A 390 0.14 8.63 2.27
N LEU A 391 0.12 7.60 3.12
CA LEU A 391 -0.73 7.59 4.31
C LEU A 391 -0.19 8.60 5.33
N GLY A 392 -1.06 9.49 5.83
CA GLY A 392 -0.70 10.62 6.68
C GLY A 392 -0.55 11.95 5.93
N GLU A 393 -0.09 12.97 6.67
CA GLU A 393 0.09 14.33 6.17
C GLU A 393 1.52 14.54 5.63
N VAL A 394 1.63 15.26 4.51
CA VAL A 394 2.89 15.82 4.03
C VAL A 394 2.84 17.33 4.18
N LEU A 395 3.84 17.89 4.87
CA LEU A 395 3.98 19.32 5.09
C LEU A 395 4.79 19.94 3.96
N ASP A 396 4.26 21.02 3.39
CA ASP A 396 5.00 21.87 2.47
C ASP A 396 5.62 23.05 3.22
N LYS A 397 6.92 22.92 3.53
CA LYS A 397 7.69 23.95 4.22
C LYS A 397 8.46 24.87 3.26
N ARG A 398 8.32 24.68 1.94
CA ARG A 398 9.04 25.49 0.93
C ARG A 398 8.74 26.98 1.02
N PRO A 399 7.50 27.43 1.32
CA PRO A 399 7.23 28.85 1.51
C PRO A 399 8.03 29.48 2.67
N GLN A 400 8.50 28.68 3.64
CA GLN A 400 9.35 29.11 4.74
C GLN A 400 10.83 28.74 4.56
N GLY A 401 11.23 28.31 3.35
CA GLY A 401 12.60 27.92 3.02
C GLY A 401 12.99 26.51 3.47
N GLY A 402 12.03 25.66 3.85
CA GLY A 402 12.24 24.24 4.17
C GLY A 402 11.84 23.30 3.03
N ASP A 403 11.82 22.00 3.31
CA ASP A 403 11.51 20.94 2.34
C ASP A 403 10.14 20.28 2.56
N LEU A 404 9.66 19.56 1.55
CA LEU A 404 8.53 18.64 1.69
C LEU A 404 8.90 17.52 2.67
N SER A 405 8.08 17.30 3.70
CA SER A 405 8.37 16.27 4.71
C SER A 405 7.10 15.62 5.27
N TRP A 406 7.18 14.34 5.63
CA TRP A 406 6.05 13.63 6.22
C TRP A 406 5.87 13.99 7.71
N ASN A 407 4.65 14.31 8.11
CA ASN A 407 4.33 14.68 9.49
C ASN A 407 3.93 13.46 10.32
N LYS A 408 4.80 13.04 11.24
CA LYS A 408 4.53 11.92 12.16
C LYS A 408 3.46 12.25 13.21
N GLU A 409 3.36 13.50 13.62
CA GLU A 409 2.57 13.91 14.79
C GLU A 409 1.07 13.94 14.48
N LYS A 410 0.68 14.11 13.21
CA LYS A 410 -0.72 14.27 12.82
C LYS A 410 -1.51 12.96 12.77
N GLY A 411 -0.83 11.81 12.80
CA GLY A 411 -1.47 10.49 12.73
C GLY A 411 -2.23 10.23 11.43
N TYR A 412 -3.11 9.24 11.43
CA TYR A 412 -3.83 8.78 10.23
C TYR A 412 -5.31 9.13 10.21
N LEU A 413 -5.90 9.51 11.35
CA LEU A 413 -7.35 9.69 11.43
C LEU A 413 -7.77 11.13 11.16
N LEU A 414 -8.77 11.32 10.29
CA LEU A 414 -9.43 12.59 10.04
C LEU A 414 -10.59 12.80 11.01
N ASN A 415 -10.76 14.03 11.49
CA ASN A 415 -12.05 14.45 12.01
C ASN A 415 -13.04 14.75 10.85
N GLU A 416 -14.32 14.96 11.15
CA GLU A 416 -15.33 15.19 10.11
C GLU A 416 -15.09 16.49 9.32
N GLU A 417 -14.58 17.54 9.96
CA GLU A 417 -14.28 18.82 9.30
C GLU A 417 -13.13 18.67 8.29
N GLU A 418 -12.02 18.04 8.71
CA GLU A 418 -10.89 17.72 7.84
C GLU A 418 -11.33 16.82 6.67
N ARG A 419 -12.16 15.81 6.95
CA ARG A 419 -12.72 14.90 5.92
C ARG A 419 -13.54 15.65 4.87
N GLU A 420 -14.39 16.60 5.29
CA GLU A 420 -15.18 17.41 4.36
C GLU A 420 -14.31 18.34 3.51
N LEU A 421 -13.29 18.97 4.10
CA LEU A 421 -12.33 19.81 3.35
C LEU A 421 -11.54 19.00 2.32
N MET A 422 -11.25 17.73 2.63
CA MET A 422 -10.50 16.83 1.77
C MET A 422 -11.32 16.16 0.66
N LYS A 423 -12.62 16.47 0.50
CA LYS A 423 -13.45 16.00 -0.63
C LYS A 423 -12.91 16.45 -1.99
N THR A 424 -12.29 17.62 -2.04
CA THR A 424 -11.61 18.10 -3.24
C THR A 424 -10.20 17.53 -3.27
N VAL A 425 -9.89 16.72 -4.29
CA VAL A 425 -8.57 16.12 -4.43
C VAL A 425 -7.55 17.19 -4.79
N THR A 426 -6.50 17.28 -3.99
CA THR A 426 -5.36 18.18 -4.21
C THR A 426 -4.07 17.38 -4.24
N SER A 427 -3.10 17.84 -5.03
CA SER A 427 -1.74 17.30 -5.04
C SER A 427 -0.73 18.41 -4.83
N MET A 428 0.39 18.08 -4.18
CA MET A 428 1.53 18.97 -4.08
C MET A 428 2.52 18.64 -5.18
N GLY A 429 2.87 19.64 -6.00
CA GLY A 429 3.93 19.49 -6.99
C GLY A 429 5.28 19.27 -6.30
N ALA A 430 5.94 18.16 -6.62
CA ALA A 430 7.28 17.83 -6.16
C ALA A 430 8.25 17.93 -7.34
N SER A 431 8.99 19.04 -7.38
CA SER A 431 9.99 19.38 -8.40
C SER A 431 11.36 19.54 -7.74
#